data_AF-A0AB34CG88-F1
#
_entry.id   AF-A0AB34CG88-F1
#
_cell.length_a   1.000
_cell.length_b   1.000
_cell.length_c   1.000
_cell.angle_alpha   90.00
_cell.angle_beta   90.00
_cell.angle_gamma   90.00
#
_symmetry.space_group_name_H-M   'P 1'
#
loop_
_entity.id
_entity.type
_entity.pdbx_description
1 polymer ?
#
loop_
_entity_poly.entity_id
_entity_poly.type
_entity_poly.pdbx_seq_one_letter_code
_entity_poly.pdbx_strand_id
1 'polypeptide(L)'
;MASGLTRLMARGGMMFAGALIALQLTACGDKEGEQRKAFIDFLQNTVMRSGEHLPSLSENQKQSFGNFASDYAIMYGFSQQANKAVEQGMRPVVDELSAIRVPQDYLSRRDSLRQANSALVIVTQQIESAKMQADSSKAALKQPDDLKKVYDTAYNKVVTVPANQLIPLLPKLQALSQGAVQTGDFLQTQGNRVSFNDGGVQFPTQDQASQYNALMSTLSANAQALPQAQQITQGSIR
;
A
#
# COMPACT_ATOMS: atom_id res chain seq x y z
N MET A 1 -95.05 -20.71 -8.13
CA MET A 1 -94.34 -21.46 -7.07
C MET A 1 -93.00 -20.76 -6.83
N ALA A 2 -92.63 -20.56 -5.55
CA ALA A 2 -91.37 -20.03 -5.00
C ALA A 2 -91.03 -18.55 -5.32
N SER A 3 -91.23 -17.58 -4.42
CA SER A 3 -90.47 -17.24 -3.18
C SER A 3 -89.24 -16.37 -3.44
N GLY A 4 -89.14 -15.20 -2.77
CA GLY A 4 -87.89 -14.43 -2.77
C GLY A 4 -87.91 -13.00 -2.21
N LEU A 5 -88.63 -12.75 -1.11
CA LEU A 5 -88.50 -11.53 -0.30
C LEU A 5 -87.14 -11.48 0.39
N THR A 6 -86.27 -10.50 0.11
CA THR A 6 -85.42 -9.86 1.13
C THR A 6 -84.84 -8.53 0.65
N ARG A 7 -85.45 -7.42 1.10
CA ARG A 7 -84.79 -6.12 1.27
C ARG A 7 -84.52 -5.94 2.76
N LEU A 8 -83.51 -5.13 3.06
CA LEU A 8 -83.06 -4.67 4.39
C LEU A 8 -82.38 -5.73 5.25
N MET A 9 -81.05 -5.68 5.30
CA MET A 9 -80.28 -5.76 6.55
C MET A 9 -78.87 -5.18 6.32
N ALA A 10 -78.42 -4.41 7.31
CA ALA A 10 -77.03 -4.09 7.61
C ALA A 10 -76.26 -3.10 6.70
N ARG A 11 -76.76 -1.85 6.63
CA ARG A 11 -75.87 -0.68 6.78
C ARG A 11 -75.23 -0.77 8.17
N GLY A 12 -73.93 -1.07 8.29
CA GLY A 12 -73.27 -1.03 9.60
C GLY A 12 -71.95 -1.77 9.79
N GLY A 13 -71.35 -2.39 8.78
CA GLY A 13 -70.16 -3.21 9.02
C GLY A 13 -69.21 -3.31 7.84
N MET A 14 -68.57 -2.21 7.43
CA MET A 14 -67.24 -2.29 6.79
C MET A 14 -66.50 -0.95 6.70
N MET A 15 -66.59 -0.10 7.73
CA MET A 15 -65.57 0.93 7.99
C MET A 15 -64.40 0.36 8.82
N PHE A 16 -64.00 -0.88 8.54
CA PHE A 16 -62.86 -1.54 9.20
C PHE A 16 -61.95 -2.29 8.21
N ALA A 17 -62.01 -1.96 6.92
CA ALA A 17 -61.07 -2.44 5.90
C ALA A 17 -60.01 -1.40 5.49
N GLY A 18 -60.04 -0.19 6.07
CA GLY A 18 -59.13 0.91 5.72
C GLY A 18 -58.02 1.21 6.74
N ALA A 19 -58.00 0.52 7.89
CA ALA A 19 -57.11 0.87 9.02
C ALA A 19 -55.88 -0.04 9.20
N LEU A 20 -55.57 -0.90 8.22
CA LEU A 20 -54.39 -1.79 8.24
C LEU A 20 -53.37 -1.48 7.14
N ILE A 21 -53.47 -0.32 6.48
CA ILE A 21 -52.48 0.15 5.48
C ILE A 21 -51.51 1.18 6.08
N ALA A 22 -51.67 1.57 7.36
CA ALA A 22 -50.85 2.62 7.99
C ALA A 22 -49.65 2.11 8.81
N LEU A 23 -49.34 0.81 8.80
CA LEU A 23 -48.21 0.22 9.55
C LEU A 23 -47.04 -0.27 8.66
N GLN A 24 -47.07 0.00 7.36
CA GLN A 24 -45.97 -0.34 6.44
C GLN A 24 -45.04 0.85 6.13
N LEU A 25 -45.16 1.96 6.87
CA LEU A 25 -44.36 3.17 6.64
C LEU A 25 -43.26 3.43 7.69
N THR A 26 -42.95 2.47 8.57
CA THR A 26 -41.82 2.59 9.52
C THR A 26 -40.73 1.53 9.35
N ALA A 27 -40.80 0.72 8.30
CA ALA A 27 -39.69 -0.13 7.87
C ALA A 27 -39.00 0.46 6.61
N CYS A 28 -38.82 1.77 6.55
CA CYS A 28 -37.75 2.35 5.74
C CYS A 28 -36.47 2.13 6.55
N GLY A 29 -35.96 0.89 6.52
CA GLY A 29 -34.82 0.45 7.30
C GLY A 29 -33.66 1.43 7.15
N ASP A 30 -32.94 1.64 8.24
CA ASP A 30 -31.72 2.46 8.29
C ASP A 30 -30.62 1.78 7.45
N LYS A 31 -30.82 1.83 6.14
CA LYS A 31 -29.96 1.21 5.13
C LYS A 31 -28.56 1.81 5.22
N GLU A 32 -28.47 3.08 5.59
CA GLU A 32 -27.19 3.73 5.86
C GLU A 32 -26.53 3.17 7.13
N GLY A 33 -27.29 2.97 8.22
CA GLY A 33 -26.82 2.30 9.44
C GLY A 33 -26.32 0.88 9.21
N GLU A 34 -27.05 0.07 8.44
CA GLU A 34 -26.63 -1.28 8.06
C GLU A 34 -25.37 -1.25 7.18
N GLN A 35 -25.32 -0.38 6.18
CA GLN A 35 -24.16 -0.19 5.31
C GLN A 35 -22.92 0.25 6.09
N ARG A 36 -23.10 1.21 7.00
CA ARG A 36 -22.04 1.73 7.88
C ARG A 36 -21.52 0.64 8.78
N LYS A 37 -22.42 -0.13 9.40
CA LYS A 37 -22.05 -1.27 10.25
C LYS A 37 -21.25 -2.32 9.48
N ALA A 38 -21.74 -2.74 8.32
CA ALA A 38 -21.05 -3.71 7.46
C ALA A 38 -19.66 -3.22 7.06
N PHE A 39 -19.53 -1.93 6.74
CA PHE A 39 -18.24 -1.33 6.39
C PHE A 39 -17.29 -1.25 7.59
N ILE A 40 -17.76 -0.81 8.76
CA ILE A 40 -16.97 -0.81 10.01
C ILE A 40 -16.46 -2.22 10.32
N ASP A 41 -17.36 -3.22 10.27
CA ASP A 41 -17.02 -4.61 10.54
C ASP A 41 -15.97 -5.12 9.54
N PHE A 42 -16.06 -4.72 8.27
CA PHE A 42 -15.05 -5.03 7.24
C PHE A 42 -13.70 -4.36 7.52
N LEU A 43 -13.68 -3.07 7.87
CA LEU A 43 -12.45 -2.35 8.20
C LEU A 43 -11.73 -3.02 9.38
N GLN A 44 -12.45 -3.33 10.45
CA GLN A 44 -11.87 -3.89 11.67
C GLN A 44 -11.41 -5.34 11.52
N ASN A 45 -12.12 -6.16 10.74
CA ASN A 45 -11.83 -7.59 10.66
C ASN A 45 -11.00 -7.99 9.44
N THR A 46 -11.10 -7.23 8.35
CA THR A 46 -10.40 -7.53 7.09
C THR A 46 -9.23 -6.57 6.90
N VAL A 47 -9.50 -5.27 6.75
CA VAL A 47 -8.44 -4.27 6.45
C VAL A 47 -7.37 -4.24 7.54
N MET A 48 -7.78 -4.24 8.80
CA MET A 48 -6.83 -4.26 9.92
C MET A 48 -6.00 -5.54 10.01
N ARG A 49 -6.41 -6.64 9.35
CA ARG A 49 -5.62 -7.89 9.28
C ARG A 49 -4.78 -7.99 8.02
N SER A 50 -5.28 -7.47 6.91
CA SER A 50 -4.66 -7.52 5.58
C SER A 50 -3.36 -6.73 5.44
N GLY A 51 -3.09 -5.76 6.32
CA GLY A 51 -1.85 -4.98 6.26
C GLY A 51 -1.74 -4.19 4.96
N GLU A 52 -0.65 -4.40 4.21
CA GLU A 52 -0.35 -3.69 2.96
C GLU A 52 -1.11 -4.25 1.74
N HIS A 53 -1.61 -5.50 1.79
CA HIS A 53 -2.34 -6.15 0.69
C HIS A 53 -3.84 -6.12 0.93
N LEU A 54 -4.46 -5.01 0.54
CA LEU A 54 -5.89 -4.86 0.66
C LEU A 54 -6.66 -5.69 -0.39
N PRO A 55 -7.72 -6.43 0.00
CA PRO A 55 -8.52 -7.19 -0.95
C PRO A 55 -9.44 -6.30 -1.79
N SER A 56 -9.61 -6.60 -3.07
CA SER A 56 -10.63 -5.93 -3.88
C SER A 56 -12.03 -6.23 -3.33
N LEU A 57 -12.93 -5.25 -3.31
CA LEU A 57 -14.32 -5.48 -2.95
C LEU A 57 -15.05 -6.30 -4.04
N SER A 58 -15.71 -7.36 -3.62
CA SER A 58 -16.69 -8.07 -4.45
C SER A 58 -17.93 -7.19 -4.72
N GLU A 59 -18.70 -7.52 -5.76
CA GLU A 59 -19.95 -6.79 -6.06
C GLU A 59 -20.93 -6.80 -4.89
N ASN A 60 -21.04 -7.94 -4.18
CA ASN A 60 -21.87 -8.04 -2.99
C ASN A 60 -21.41 -7.10 -1.87
N GLN A 61 -20.10 -6.97 -1.66
CA GLN A 61 -19.56 -6.02 -0.66
C GLN A 61 -19.81 -4.57 -1.08
N LYS A 62 -19.61 -4.23 -2.36
CA LYS A 62 -19.91 -2.88 -2.86
C LYS A 62 -21.38 -2.53 -2.64
N GLN A 63 -22.29 -3.45 -2.93
CA GLN A 63 -23.73 -3.28 -2.67
C GLN A 63 -24.02 -3.14 -1.17
N SER A 64 -23.39 -3.99 -0.34
CA SER A 64 -23.57 -3.99 1.12
C SER A 64 -22.99 -2.76 1.81
N PHE A 65 -21.97 -2.10 1.24
CA PHE A 65 -21.35 -0.91 1.82
C PHE A 65 -21.95 0.39 1.27
N GLY A 66 -22.63 0.33 0.12
CA GLY A 66 -23.20 1.50 -0.53
C GLY A 66 -22.14 2.58 -0.77
N ASN A 67 -22.40 3.80 -0.30
CA ASN A 67 -21.52 4.95 -0.53
C ASN A 67 -20.12 4.78 0.09
N PHE A 68 -20.00 4.00 1.18
CA PHE A 68 -18.72 3.76 1.86
C PHE A 68 -17.74 2.91 1.05
N ALA A 69 -18.19 2.25 -0.02
CA ALA A 69 -17.30 1.57 -0.95
C ALA A 69 -16.32 2.56 -1.62
N SER A 70 -16.72 3.82 -1.80
CA SER A 70 -15.85 4.88 -2.34
C SER A 70 -14.79 5.33 -1.33
N ASP A 71 -15.12 5.41 -0.04
CA ASP A 71 -14.16 5.68 1.03
C ASP A 71 -13.08 4.61 1.06
N TYR A 72 -13.47 3.34 0.93
CA TYR A 72 -12.51 2.23 0.85
C TYR A 72 -11.55 2.35 -0.34
N ALA A 73 -12.04 2.82 -1.49
CA ALA A 73 -11.25 2.95 -2.70
C ALA A 73 -10.04 3.89 -2.54
N ILE A 74 -10.08 4.82 -1.57
CA ILE A 74 -8.96 5.70 -1.25
C ILE A 74 -7.79 4.88 -0.68
N MET A 75 -8.04 4.06 0.36
CA MET A 75 -7.01 3.21 0.97
C MET A 75 -6.54 2.12 0.00
N TYR A 76 -7.49 1.49 -0.70
CA TYR A 76 -7.18 0.46 -1.70
C TYR A 76 -6.33 1.02 -2.85
N GLY A 77 -6.68 2.20 -3.37
CA GLY A 77 -5.94 2.87 -4.43
C GLY A 77 -4.49 3.17 -4.05
N PHE A 78 -4.27 3.71 -2.84
CA PHE A 78 -2.91 3.91 -2.33
C PHE A 78 -2.15 2.58 -2.21
N SER A 79 -2.74 1.59 -1.54
CA SER A 79 -2.13 0.26 -1.31
C SER A 79 -1.69 -0.37 -2.64
N GLN A 80 -2.53 -0.35 -3.66
CA GLN A 80 -2.20 -0.91 -4.97
C GLN A 80 -1.07 -0.15 -5.68
N GLN A 81 -1.08 1.18 -5.62
CA GLN A 81 -0.01 1.99 -6.21
C GLN A 81 1.32 1.77 -5.48
N ALA A 82 1.28 1.73 -4.14
CA ALA A 82 2.47 1.53 -3.33
C ALA A 82 3.09 0.14 -3.54
N ASN A 83 2.27 -0.90 -3.47
CA ASN A 83 2.72 -2.28 -3.71
C ASN A 83 3.31 -2.43 -5.11
N LYS A 84 2.67 -1.85 -6.13
CA LYS A 84 3.19 -1.89 -7.51
C LYS A 84 4.54 -1.17 -7.62
N ALA A 85 4.67 0.00 -7.00
CA ALA A 85 5.92 0.76 -7.05
C ALA A 85 7.06 0.01 -6.32
N VAL A 86 6.77 -0.61 -5.17
CA VAL A 86 7.72 -1.46 -4.44
C VAL A 86 8.16 -2.65 -5.29
N GLU A 87 7.23 -3.42 -5.84
CA GLU A 87 7.54 -4.62 -6.63
C GLU A 87 8.28 -4.29 -7.94
N GLN A 88 7.91 -3.20 -8.61
CA GLN A 88 8.47 -2.89 -9.93
C GLN A 88 9.76 -2.09 -9.87
N GLY A 89 9.95 -1.24 -8.85
CA GLY A 89 11.09 -0.34 -8.80
C GLY A 89 12.02 -0.54 -7.59
N MET A 90 11.50 -0.93 -6.42
CA MET A 90 12.35 -1.14 -5.25
C MET A 90 12.99 -2.53 -5.23
N ARG A 91 12.19 -3.56 -5.51
CA ARG A 91 12.63 -4.96 -5.43
C ARG A 91 13.85 -5.29 -6.31
N PRO A 92 13.93 -4.88 -7.59
CA PRO A 92 15.11 -5.16 -8.41
C PRO A 92 16.41 -4.59 -7.82
N VAL A 93 16.34 -3.39 -7.22
CA VAL A 93 17.51 -2.78 -6.57
C VAL A 93 17.90 -3.54 -5.31
N VAL A 94 16.91 -3.93 -4.49
CA VAL A 94 17.14 -4.74 -3.30
C VAL A 94 17.78 -6.08 -3.65
N ASP A 95 17.28 -6.76 -4.68
CA ASP A 95 17.79 -8.05 -5.14
C ASP A 95 19.26 -7.92 -5.60
N GLU A 96 19.57 -6.96 -6.46
CA GLU A 96 20.95 -6.75 -6.95
C GLU A 96 21.91 -6.30 -5.84
N LEU A 97 21.50 -5.40 -4.94
CA LEU A 97 22.31 -4.99 -3.79
C LEU A 97 22.54 -6.17 -2.83
N SER A 98 21.51 -6.98 -2.61
CA SER A 98 21.60 -8.18 -1.78
C SER A 98 22.40 -9.30 -2.43
N ALA A 99 22.73 -9.22 -3.72
CA ALA A 99 23.61 -10.18 -4.37
C ALA A 99 25.09 -9.84 -4.17
N ILE A 100 25.41 -8.62 -3.74
CA ILE A 100 26.78 -8.20 -3.44
C ILE A 100 27.20 -8.77 -2.09
N ARG A 101 28.22 -9.64 -2.10
CA ARG A 101 28.79 -10.31 -0.92
C ARG A 101 30.28 -10.05 -0.79
N VAL A 102 30.98 -9.98 -1.93
CA VAL A 102 32.42 -9.73 -2.00
C VAL A 102 32.70 -8.57 -2.95
N PRO A 103 33.89 -7.93 -2.87
CA PRO A 103 34.21 -6.78 -3.72
C PRO A 103 34.14 -7.04 -5.23
N GLN A 104 34.37 -8.28 -5.67
CA GLN A 104 34.22 -8.68 -7.06
C GLN A 104 32.77 -8.54 -7.57
N ASP A 105 31.78 -8.66 -6.68
CA ASP A 105 30.37 -8.55 -7.08
C ASP A 105 30.01 -7.13 -7.51
N TYR A 106 30.70 -6.09 -7.03
CA TYR A 106 30.48 -4.73 -7.52
C TYR A 106 30.76 -4.63 -9.03
N LEU A 107 31.74 -5.38 -9.55
CA LEU A 107 32.05 -5.41 -10.98
C LEU A 107 30.95 -6.09 -11.79
N SER A 108 30.42 -7.21 -11.30
CA SER A 108 29.41 -7.99 -12.01
C SER A 108 28.00 -7.40 -11.93
N ARG A 109 27.72 -6.61 -10.87
CA ARG A 109 26.38 -6.07 -10.58
C ARG A 109 26.19 -4.61 -11.01
N ARG A 110 27.27 -3.86 -11.31
CA ARG A 110 27.21 -2.42 -11.61
C ARG A 110 26.20 -2.03 -12.68
N ASP A 111 26.15 -2.76 -13.80
CA ASP A 111 25.33 -2.38 -14.95
C ASP A 111 23.85 -2.66 -14.67
N SER A 112 23.54 -3.83 -14.07
CA SER A 112 22.20 -4.16 -13.59
C SER A 112 21.70 -3.17 -12.53
N LEU A 113 22.56 -2.81 -11.56
CA LEU A 113 22.22 -1.81 -10.54
C LEU A 113 21.96 -0.44 -11.14
N ARG A 114 22.76 0.00 -12.13
CA ARG A 114 22.55 1.28 -12.81
C ARG A 114 21.19 1.32 -13.51
N GLN A 115 20.80 0.21 -14.16
CA GLN A 115 19.49 0.08 -14.78
C GLN A 115 18.37 0.12 -13.73
N ALA A 116 18.47 -0.68 -12.68
CA ALA A 116 17.46 -0.77 -11.62
C ALA A 116 17.30 0.54 -10.83
N ASN A 117 18.39 1.28 -10.59
CA ASN A 117 18.38 2.53 -9.83
C ASN A 117 17.55 3.65 -10.49
N SER A 118 17.40 3.61 -11.82
CA SER A 118 16.55 4.56 -12.54
C SER A 118 15.08 4.46 -12.12
N ALA A 119 14.61 3.26 -11.75
CA ALA A 119 13.25 3.02 -11.30
C ALA A 119 12.97 3.58 -9.90
N LEU A 120 13.97 3.68 -9.02
CA LEU A 120 13.78 4.21 -7.65
C LEU A 120 13.31 5.66 -7.63
N VAL A 121 13.80 6.50 -8.54
CA VAL A 121 13.36 7.91 -8.65
C VAL A 121 11.87 7.98 -8.97
N ILE A 122 11.41 7.11 -9.88
CA ILE A 122 10.01 7.01 -10.28
C ILE A 122 9.16 6.52 -9.09
N VAL A 123 9.65 5.52 -8.34
CA VAL A 123 8.97 5.00 -7.15
C VAL A 123 8.75 6.10 -6.11
N THR A 124 9.77 6.90 -5.80
CA THR A 124 9.63 8.02 -4.85
C THR A 124 8.50 8.96 -5.26
N GLN A 125 8.50 9.38 -6.52
CA GLN A 125 7.48 10.30 -7.03
C GLN A 125 6.06 9.68 -7.00
N GLN A 126 5.95 8.39 -7.31
CA GLN A 126 4.68 7.66 -7.30
C GLN A 126 4.12 7.53 -5.88
N ILE A 127 4.94 7.16 -4.90
CA ILE A 127 4.50 7.02 -3.50
C ILE A 127 4.06 8.38 -2.93
N GLU A 128 4.83 9.44 -3.18
CA GLU A 128 4.49 10.79 -2.73
C GLU A 128 3.18 11.28 -3.34
N SER A 129 3.00 11.10 -4.65
CA SER A 129 1.77 11.48 -5.35
C SER A 129 0.56 10.67 -4.85
N ALA A 130 0.71 9.36 -4.70
CA ALA A 130 -0.34 8.48 -4.16
C ALA A 130 -0.75 8.90 -2.74
N LYS A 131 0.24 9.20 -1.89
CA LYS A 131 0.00 9.70 -0.53
C LYS A 131 -0.78 11.01 -0.54
N MET A 132 -0.32 12.00 -1.32
CA MET A 132 -0.99 13.31 -1.39
C MET A 132 -2.44 13.17 -1.88
N GLN A 133 -2.68 12.34 -2.89
CA GLN A 133 -4.02 12.07 -3.40
C GLN A 133 -4.90 11.42 -2.34
N ALA A 134 -4.37 10.42 -1.62
CA ALA A 134 -5.10 9.75 -0.55
C ALA A 134 -5.43 10.71 0.61
N ASP A 135 -4.46 11.55 1.02
CA ASP A 135 -4.63 12.51 2.12
C ASP A 135 -5.68 13.57 1.75
N SER A 136 -5.64 14.08 0.52
CA SER A 136 -6.64 15.02 0.00
C SER A 136 -8.04 14.39 -0.06
N SER A 137 -8.13 13.17 -0.58
CA SER A 137 -9.42 12.45 -0.69
C SER A 137 -10.00 12.16 0.69
N LYS A 138 -9.15 11.74 1.64
CA LYS A 138 -9.54 11.54 3.04
C LYS A 138 -10.05 12.82 3.68
N ALA A 139 -9.37 13.94 3.49
CA ALA A 139 -9.77 15.22 4.08
C ALA A 139 -11.14 15.71 3.58
N ALA A 140 -11.54 15.31 2.38
CA ALA A 140 -12.85 15.62 1.80
C ALA A 140 -14.00 14.73 2.30
N LEU A 141 -13.70 13.63 3.01
CA LEU A 141 -14.71 12.68 3.49
C LEU A 141 -15.61 13.30 4.57
N LYS A 142 -16.91 13.05 4.45
CA LYS A 142 -17.92 13.42 5.46
C LYS A 142 -18.46 12.16 6.10
N GLN A 143 -17.76 11.68 7.13
CA GLN A 143 -18.09 10.45 7.84
C GLN A 143 -18.75 10.75 9.20
N PRO A 144 -19.72 9.94 9.64
CA PRO A 144 -20.18 9.92 11.03
C PRO A 144 -19.05 9.57 12.00
N ASP A 145 -19.15 10.02 13.25
CA ASP A 145 -18.06 9.90 14.26
C ASP A 145 -17.64 8.44 14.55
N ASP A 146 -18.61 7.52 14.57
CA ASP A 146 -18.38 6.09 14.80
C ASP A 146 -17.52 5.46 13.69
N LEU A 147 -17.84 5.77 12.44
CA LEU A 147 -17.07 5.33 11.28
C LEU A 147 -15.71 6.03 11.22
N LYS A 148 -15.68 7.35 11.43
CA LYS A 148 -14.48 8.18 11.28
C LYS A 148 -13.31 7.62 12.09
N LYS A 149 -13.54 7.24 13.35
CA LYS A 149 -12.49 6.69 14.23
C LYS A 149 -11.89 5.38 13.67
N VAL A 150 -12.73 4.49 13.18
CA VAL A 150 -12.32 3.20 12.62
C VAL A 150 -11.59 3.40 11.29
N TYR A 151 -12.13 4.27 10.44
CA TYR A 151 -11.53 4.64 9.16
C TYR A 151 -10.16 5.30 9.37
N ASP A 152 -10.03 6.25 10.30
CA ASP A 152 -8.77 6.93 10.61
C ASP A 152 -7.68 5.93 11.06
N THR A 153 -8.08 4.92 11.84
CA THR A 153 -7.18 3.84 12.28
C THR A 153 -6.72 2.98 11.10
N ALA A 154 -7.65 2.55 10.25
CA ALA A 154 -7.34 1.77 9.04
C ALA A 154 -6.45 2.57 8.08
N TYR A 155 -6.77 3.84 7.86
CA TYR A 155 -6.01 4.75 7.02
C TYR A 155 -4.59 4.95 7.53
N ASN A 156 -4.42 5.15 8.85
CA ASN A 156 -3.09 5.29 9.43
C ASN A 156 -2.24 4.04 9.17
N LYS A 157 -2.84 2.85 9.32
CA LYS A 157 -2.15 1.57 9.11
C LYS A 157 -1.80 1.30 7.64
N VAL A 158 -2.69 1.63 6.71
CA VAL A 158 -2.54 1.29 5.28
C VAL A 158 -1.80 2.36 4.49
N VAL A 159 -1.96 3.64 4.87
CA VAL A 159 -1.46 4.77 4.09
C VAL A 159 -0.36 5.52 4.83
N THR A 160 -0.66 6.04 6.02
CA THR A 160 0.26 6.93 6.73
C THR A 160 1.56 6.24 7.12
N VAL A 161 1.46 5.08 7.80
CA VAL A 161 2.64 4.35 8.28
C VAL A 161 3.51 3.85 7.12
N PRO A 162 2.99 3.15 6.09
CA PRO A 162 3.83 2.68 4.99
C PRO A 162 4.49 3.82 4.22
N ALA A 163 3.77 4.92 3.94
CA ALA A 163 4.37 6.04 3.24
C ALA A 163 5.48 6.72 4.07
N ASN A 164 5.29 6.88 5.39
CA ASN A 164 6.30 7.43 6.28
C ASN A 164 7.54 6.53 6.43
N GLN A 165 7.41 5.24 6.14
CA GLN A 165 8.55 4.32 6.10
C GLN A 165 9.25 4.34 4.74
N LEU A 166 8.49 4.31 3.64
CA LEU A 166 9.00 4.24 2.28
C LEU A 166 9.69 5.54 1.82
N ILE A 167 9.03 6.69 1.99
CA ILE A 167 9.53 7.98 1.49
C ILE A 167 10.96 8.30 1.96
N PRO A 168 11.30 8.20 3.27
CA PRO A 168 12.68 8.46 3.72
C PRO A 168 13.66 7.33 3.42
N LEU A 169 13.18 6.13 3.12
CA LEU A 169 14.03 4.97 2.83
C LEU A 169 14.55 4.99 1.38
N LEU A 170 13.70 5.36 0.43
CA LEU A 170 14.02 5.38 -1.00
C LEU A 170 15.29 6.20 -1.34
N PRO A 171 15.51 7.43 -0.84
CA PRO A 171 16.74 8.17 -1.14
C PRO A 171 17.99 7.50 -0.57
N LYS A 172 17.88 6.81 0.58
CA LYS A 172 19.01 6.05 1.17
C LYS A 172 19.35 4.83 0.33
N LEU A 173 18.32 4.12 -0.15
CA LEU A 173 18.50 2.97 -1.04
C LEU A 173 19.11 3.41 -2.39
N GLN A 174 18.69 4.56 -2.90
CA GLN A 174 19.27 5.17 -4.08
C GLN A 174 20.74 5.52 -3.87
N ALA A 175 21.10 6.17 -2.75
CA ALA A 175 22.48 6.48 -2.41
C ALA A 175 23.34 5.22 -2.26
N LEU A 176 22.80 4.16 -1.65
CA LEU A 176 23.47 2.87 -1.52
C LEU A 176 23.73 2.23 -2.89
N SER A 177 22.74 2.21 -3.77
CA SER A 177 22.88 1.71 -5.15
C SER A 177 23.89 2.51 -5.95
N GLN A 178 23.85 3.84 -5.89
CA GLN A 178 24.84 4.71 -6.54
C GLN A 178 26.26 4.45 -6.02
N GLY A 179 26.45 4.33 -4.71
CA GLY A 179 27.75 4.01 -4.13
C GLY A 179 28.28 2.65 -4.59
N ALA A 180 27.39 1.66 -4.78
CA ALA A 180 27.77 0.33 -5.25
C ALA A 180 28.21 0.37 -6.71
N VAL A 181 27.48 1.12 -7.55
CA VAL A 181 27.85 1.36 -8.94
C VAL A 181 29.18 2.11 -9.04
N GLN A 182 29.39 3.18 -8.26
CA GLN A 182 30.65 3.92 -8.23
C GLN A 182 31.82 3.06 -7.77
N THR A 183 31.60 2.15 -6.82
CA THR A 183 32.60 1.16 -6.41
C THR A 183 32.95 0.22 -7.54
N GLY A 184 31.94 -0.30 -8.25
CA GLY A 184 32.15 -1.16 -9.41
C GLY A 184 32.92 -0.44 -10.53
N ASP A 185 32.55 0.80 -10.83
CA ASP A 185 33.27 1.64 -11.80
C ASP A 185 34.73 1.85 -11.38
N PHE A 186 34.98 2.20 -10.11
CA PHE A 186 36.33 2.38 -9.60
C PHE A 186 37.17 1.10 -9.72
N LEU A 187 36.64 -0.05 -9.29
CA LEU A 187 37.34 -1.34 -9.42
C LEU A 187 37.60 -1.68 -10.89
N GLN A 188 36.67 -1.37 -11.79
CA GLN A 188 36.83 -1.60 -13.23
C GLN A 188 37.98 -0.75 -13.79
N THR A 189 38.11 0.51 -13.38
CA THR A 189 39.22 1.38 -13.82
C THR A 189 40.61 0.86 -13.40
N GLN A 190 40.68 0.08 -12.31
CA GLN A 190 41.95 -0.52 -11.89
C GLN A 190 42.34 -1.73 -12.74
N GLY A 191 41.36 -2.41 -13.34
CA GLY A 191 41.55 -3.59 -14.19
C GLY A 191 42.33 -4.69 -13.46
N ASN A 192 43.32 -5.28 -14.13
CA ASN A 192 44.12 -6.39 -13.58
C ASN A 192 45.17 -5.95 -12.55
N ARG A 193 45.19 -4.67 -12.16
CA ARG A 193 46.15 -4.15 -11.17
C ARG A 193 45.72 -4.43 -9.73
N VAL A 194 44.46 -4.76 -9.51
CA VAL A 194 43.92 -5.12 -8.19
C VAL A 194 43.84 -6.64 -8.05
N SER A 195 44.26 -7.15 -6.89
CA SER A 195 44.04 -8.54 -6.50
C SER A 195 42.90 -8.61 -5.50
N PHE A 196 42.10 -9.68 -5.60
CA PHE A 196 40.98 -9.96 -4.72
C PHE A 196 41.34 -11.18 -3.88
N ASN A 197 41.70 -10.96 -2.62
CA ASN A 197 42.17 -12.00 -1.70
C ASN A 197 41.36 -11.93 -0.40
N ASP A 198 40.94 -13.08 0.13
CA ASP A 198 40.24 -13.22 1.42
C ASP A 198 39.02 -12.30 1.60
N GLY A 199 38.28 -12.04 0.53
CA GLY A 199 37.10 -11.16 0.55
C GLY A 199 37.42 -9.65 0.60
N GLY A 200 38.70 -9.28 0.50
CA GLY A 200 39.18 -7.90 0.39
C GLY A 200 39.71 -7.56 -1.01
N VAL A 201 40.11 -6.30 -1.19
CA VAL A 201 40.80 -5.80 -2.39
C VAL A 201 42.16 -5.25 -1.99
N GLN A 202 43.20 -5.68 -2.70
CA GLN A 202 44.54 -5.13 -2.58
C GLN A 202 44.82 -4.19 -3.75
N PHE A 203 45.25 -2.96 -3.42
CA PHE A 203 45.56 -1.92 -4.40
C PHE A 203 47.08 -1.70 -4.50
N PRO A 204 47.60 -1.43 -5.71
CA PRO A 204 49.01 -1.08 -5.91
C PRO A 204 49.48 0.17 -5.17
N THR A 205 48.60 1.15 -4.96
CA THR A 205 48.96 2.43 -4.32
C THR A 205 48.06 2.77 -3.14
N GLN A 206 48.62 3.55 -2.21
CA GLN A 206 47.89 4.06 -1.04
C GLN A 206 46.74 4.99 -1.45
N ASP A 207 46.90 5.77 -2.52
CA ASP A 207 45.87 6.68 -3.01
C ASP A 207 44.63 5.91 -3.50
N GLN A 208 44.83 4.80 -4.23
CA GLN A 208 43.75 3.93 -4.69
C GLN A 208 43.03 3.26 -3.51
N ALA A 209 43.79 2.76 -2.52
CA ALA A 209 43.21 2.20 -1.30
C ALA A 209 42.39 3.24 -0.53
N SER A 210 42.88 4.48 -0.44
CA SER A 210 42.18 5.58 0.25
C SER A 210 40.89 5.96 -0.46
N GLN A 211 40.88 6.01 -1.80
CA GLN A 211 39.67 6.25 -2.59
C GLN A 211 38.63 5.13 -2.41
N TYR A 212 39.06 3.87 -2.45
CA TYR A 212 38.18 2.73 -2.18
C TYR A 212 37.58 2.79 -0.77
N ASN A 213 38.40 3.09 0.24
CA ASN A 213 37.94 3.22 1.62
C ASN A 213 36.92 4.34 1.80
N ALA A 214 37.07 5.46 1.09
CA ALA A 214 36.07 6.52 1.07
C ALA A 214 34.73 6.05 0.48
N LEU A 215 34.76 5.31 -0.64
CA LEU A 215 33.55 4.70 -1.23
C LEU A 215 32.88 3.72 -0.26
N MET A 216 33.66 2.86 0.40
CA MET A 216 33.15 1.92 1.40
C MET A 216 32.52 2.63 2.61
N SER A 217 33.08 3.77 3.02
CA SER A 217 32.52 4.59 4.10
C SER A 217 31.13 5.13 3.71
N THR A 218 30.97 5.65 2.48
CA THR A 218 29.68 6.12 1.97
C THR A 218 28.65 4.99 1.88
N LEU A 219 29.07 3.79 1.44
CA LEU A 219 28.22 2.60 1.42
C LEU A 219 27.78 2.22 2.84
N SER A 220 28.71 2.16 3.79
CA SER A 220 28.41 1.83 5.19
C SER A 220 27.42 2.80 5.83
N ALA A 221 27.50 4.09 5.50
CA ALA A 221 26.57 5.09 6.00
C ALA A 221 25.11 4.84 5.55
N ASN A 222 24.92 4.19 4.41
CA ASN A 222 23.60 3.88 3.84
C ASN A 222 23.22 2.39 3.95
N ALA A 223 24.09 1.54 4.48
CA ALA A 223 23.92 0.09 4.49
C ALA A 223 22.63 -0.38 5.21
N GLN A 224 22.14 0.39 6.20
CA GLN A 224 20.89 0.09 6.91
C GLN A 224 19.64 0.19 6.02
N ALA A 225 19.72 0.85 4.87
CA ALA A 225 18.61 0.93 3.93
C ALA A 225 18.26 -0.45 3.33
N LEU A 226 19.26 -1.30 3.10
CA LEU A 226 19.03 -2.61 2.49
C LEU A 226 18.16 -3.54 3.35
N PRO A 227 18.47 -3.83 4.63
CA PRO A 227 17.62 -4.69 5.45
C PRO A 227 16.22 -4.12 5.67
N GLN A 228 16.07 -2.79 5.75
CA GLN A 228 14.75 -2.14 5.83
C GLN A 228 13.93 -2.36 4.54
N ALA A 229 14.56 -2.19 3.37
CA ALA A 229 13.93 -2.43 2.09
C ALA A 229 13.61 -3.92 1.86
N GLN A 230 14.44 -4.83 2.37
CA GLN A 230 14.18 -6.26 2.36
C GLN A 230 12.95 -6.63 3.18
N GLN A 231 12.77 -6.04 4.37
CA GLN A 231 11.59 -6.29 5.19
C GLN A 231 10.30 -5.86 4.48
N ILE A 232 10.32 -4.72 3.80
CA ILE A 232 9.17 -4.20 3.06
C ILE A 232 8.88 -5.08 1.85
N THR A 233 9.88 -5.35 1.00
CA THR A 233 9.72 -6.20 -0.19
C THR A 233 9.33 -7.65 0.15
N GLN A 234 9.76 -8.19 1.29
CA GLN A 234 9.32 -9.52 1.74
C GLN A 234 7.92 -9.49 2.35
N GLY A 235 7.54 -8.39 3.00
CA GLY A 235 6.17 -8.12 3.45
C GLY A 235 5.19 -8.02 2.28
N SER A 236 5.62 -7.45 1.15
CA SER A 236 4.86 -7.32 -0.09
C SER A 236 4.60 -8.65 -0.84
N ILE A 237 5.17 -9.77 -0.36
CA ILE A 237 4.99 -11.11 -0.95
C ILE A 237 4.04 -11.99 -0.12
N ARG A 238 3.78 -11.60 1.14
CA ARG A 238 3.08 -12.44 2.12
C ARG A 238 1.61 -12.07 2.32
#